data_AF-A0A7T7XM49-F1
#
_entry.id   AF-A0A7T7XM49-F1
#
_cell.length_a   1.000
_cell.length_b   1.000
_cell.length_c   1.000
_cell.angle_alpha   90.00
_cell.angle_beta   90.00
_cell.angle_gamma   90.00
#
_symmetry.space_group_name_H-M   'P 1'
#
loop_
_entity.id
_entity.type
_entity.pdbx_description
1 polymer ?
#
loop_
_entity_poly.entity_id
_entity_poly.type
_entity_poly.pdbx_seq_one_letter_code
_entity_poly.pdbx_strand_id
1 'polypeptide(L)'
;MKKKSPCFLSVLAIFILACSSSPASPEEVALRFDTEGFTEKTVTFPDGASLRYRAYKNIFFVPNAEDRPYQYLNICTKLVNQGYSADYQPARNRGHRGDYNLDEAFAWLASIPGLSEKE
;
A
#
# COMPACT_ATOMS: atom_id res chain seq x y z
N MET A 1 44.98 11.66 47.90
CA MET A 1 44.43 10.31 48.10
C MET A 1 42.91 10.41 48.22
N LYS A 2 42.16 9.75 47.33
CA LYS A 2 40.70 9.84 47.16
C LYS A 2 39.96 9.23 48.36
N LYS A 3 39.00 9.93 48.95
CA LYS A 3 37.99 9.35 49.86
C LYS A 3 36.58 9.69 49.34
N LYS A 4 35.73 8.67 49.43
CA LYS A 4 34.61 8.35 48.55
C LYS A 4 33.33 9.06 48.98
N SER A 5 32.54 9.50 48.01
CA SER A 5 31.21 10.08 48.19
C SER A 5 30.17 9.05 48.67
N PRO A 6 29.22 9.42 49.55
CA PRO A 6 28.06 8.60 49.84
C PRO A 6 26.85 8.95 48.98
N CYS A 7 26.13 7.89 48.65
CA CYS A 7 24.87 7.75 47.96
C CYS A 7 23.77 8.74 48.41
N PHE A 8 23.15 9.44 47.46
CA PHE A 8 21.82 10.03 47.65
C PHE A 8 20.83 9.26 46.76
N LEU A 9 19.92 8.56 47.42
CA LEU A 9 18.72 7.96 46.84
C LEU A 9 17.89 9.06 46.16
N SER A 10 17.57 8.90 44.87
CA SER A 10 16.40 9.54 44.27
C SER A 10 15.80 8.61 43.23
N VAL A 11 14.76 7.92 43.66
CA VAL A 11 13.83 7.16 42.83
C VAL A 11 13.06 8.16 41.98
N LEU A 12 13.24 8.16 40.65
CA LEU A 12 12.31 8.79 39.72
C LEU A 12 11.80 7.71 38.76
N ALA A 13 10.51 7.43 38.90
CA ALA A 13 9.79 6.38 38.21
C ALA A 13 9.85 6.57 36.69
N ILE A 14 10.45 5.59 36.00
CA ILE A 14 10.30 5.44 34.55
C ILE A 14 8.99 4.68 34.33
N PHE A 15 7.89 5.40 34.12
CA PHE A 15 6.68 4.82 33.53
C PHE A 15 6.94 4.61 32.03
N ILE A 16 7.57 3.49 31.67
CA ILE A 16 7.56 3.01 30.28
C ILE A 16 6.12 2.55 30.04
N LEU A 17 5.34 3.38 29.35
CA LEU A 17 4.10 2.94 28.72
C LEU A 17 4.49 1.92 27.65
N ALA A 18 4.50 0.64 28.03
CA ALA A 18 4.63 -0.46 27.10
C ALA A 18 3.42 -0.40 26.17
N CYS A 19 3.63 0.10 24.95
CA CYS A 19 2.63 0.07 23.91
C CYS A 19 2.49 -1.41 23.50
N SER A 20 1.53 -2.12 24.11
CA SER A 20 1.21 -3.50 23.79
C SER A 20 0.60 -3.56 22.38
N SER A 21 1.43 -3.69 21.35
CA SER A 21 0.94 -4.09 20.04
C SER A 21 0.54 -5.56 20.12
N SER A 22 -0.76 -5.84 20.17
CA SER A 22 -1.26 -7.21 20.03
C SER A 22 -0.78 -7.81 18.71
N PRO A 23 -0.41 -9.10 18.67
CA PRO A 23 -0.03 -9.76 17.43
C PRO A 23 -1.22 -9.76 16.46
N ALA A 24 -0.94 -9.42 15.19
CA ALA A 24 -1.90 -9.48 14.10
C ALA A 24 -2.51 -10.89 13.99
N SER A 25 -3.82 -10.97 13.71
CA SER A 25 -4.48 -12.26 13.53
C SER A 25 -3.96 -12.97 12.26
N PRO A 26 -4.05 -14.31 12.16
CA PRO A 26 -3.68 -15.03 10.93
C PRO A 26 -4.42 -14.52 9.69
N GLU A 27 -5.66 -14.07 9.87
CA GLU A 27 -6.49 -13.46 8.83
C GLU A 27 -5.95 -12.10 8.37
N GLU A 28 -5.51 -11.27 9.32
CA GLU A 28 -4.89 -9.97 9.03
C GLU A 28 -3.57 -10.16 8.27
N VAL A 29 -2.76 -11.15 8.66
CA VAL A 29 -1.51 -11.50 7.96
C VAL A 29 -1.80 -11.98 6.53
N ALA A 30 -2.84 -12.79 6.32
CA ALA A 30 -3.20 -13.33 5.00
C ALA A 30 -3.60 -12.26 3.98
N LEU A 31 -4.12 -11.11 4.45
CA LEU A 31 -4.52 -9.99 3.57
C LEU A 31 -3.43 -8.92 3.39
N ARG A 32 -2.25 -9.09 3.98
CA ARG A 32 -1.15 -8.14 3.78
C ARG A 32 -0.62 -8.26 2.36
N PHE A 33 -0.59 -7.13 1.66
CA PHE A 33 -0.02 -7.06 0.34
C PHE A 33 1.51 -7.23 0.41
N ASP A 34 2.02 -8.27 -0.24
CA ASP A 34 3.46 -8.49 -0.40
C ASP A 34 3.98 -7.64 -1.56
N THR A 35 4.73 -6.58 -1.21
CA THR A 35 5.33 -5.66 -2.18
C THR A 35 6.51 -6.27 -2.96
N GLU A 36 7.06 -7.39 -2.50
CA GLU A 36 8.21 -8.05 -3.13
C GLU A 36 7.80 -9.25 -3.99
N GLY A 37 6.59 -9.79 -3.79
CA GLY A 37 6.03 -10.95 -4.49
C GLY A 37 5.66 -10.74 -5.97
N PHE A 38 6.32 -9.81 -6.68
CA PHE A 38 6.05 -9.55 -8.10
C PHE A 38 6.87 -10.44 -9.03
N THR A 39 6.35 -10.59 -10.26
CA THR A 39 7.14 -11.07 -11.40
C THR A 39 7.37 -9.94 -12.39
N GLU A 40 8.60 -9.74 -12.85
CA GLU A 40 8.87 -8.79 -13.92
C GLU A 40 8.51 -9.41 -15.28
N LYS A 41 7.80 -8.64 -16.10
CA LYS A 41 7.31 -9.04 -17.42
C LYS A 41 7.67 -7.99 -18.45
N THR A 42 7.96 -8.44 -19.66
CA THR A 42 8.12 -7.60 -20.85
C THR A 42 7.13 -8.06 -21.90
N VAL A 43 6.37 -7.13 -22.47
CA VAL A 43 5.45 -7.37 -23.59
C VAL A 43 5.94 -6.57 -24.78
N THR A 44 6.07 -7.21 -25.94
CA THR A 44 6.39 -6.55 -27.21
C THR A 44 5.13 -6.47 -28.06
N PHE A 45 4.82 -5.26 -28.51
CA PHE A 45 3.67 -4.97 -29.36
C PHE A 45 4.02 -5.19 -30.84
N PRO A 46 3.03 -5.38 -31.72
CA PRO A 46 3.27 -5.58 -33.16
C PRO A 46 4.01 -4.44 -33.86
N ASP A 47 3.95 -3.22 -33.31
CA ASP A 47 4.68 -2.04 -33.80
C ASP A 47 6.16 -2.01 -33.35
N GLY A 48 6.61 -3.03 -32.62
CA GLY A 48 7.98 -3.15 -32.09
C GLY A 48 8.20 -2.44 -30.76
N ALA A 49 7.22 -1.68 -30.24
CA ALA A 49 7.32 -1.10 -28.91
C ALA A 49 7.36 -2.20 -27.84
N SER A 50 8.14 -2.00 -26.77
CA SER A 50 8.23 -2.94 -25.66
C SER A 50 7.88 -2.27 -24.34
N LEU A 51 7.16 -3.01 -23.50
CA LEU A 51 6.68 -2.57 -22.20
C LEU A 51 7.16 -3.53 -21.12
N ARG A 52 8.02 -3.04 -20.22
CA ARG A 52 8.40 -3.73 -18.98
C ARG A 52 7.55 -3.29 -17.80
N TYR A 53 7.02 -4.24 -17.04
CA TYR A 53 6.20 -3.97 -15.85
C TYR A 53 6.35 -5.09 -14.80
N ARG A 54 5.97 -4.80 -13.56
CA ARG A 54 5.87 -5.77 -12.47
C ARG A 54 4.43 -6.26 -12.39
N ALA A 55 4.24 -7.56 -12.27
CA ALA A 55 2.94 -8.23 -12.21
C ALA A 55 2.81 -9.01 -10.89
N TYR A 56 1.81 -8.64 -10.09
CA TYR A 56 1.37 -9.36 -8.91
C TYR A 56 0.13 -10.16 -9.30
N LYS A 57 0.14 -11.48 -9.05
CA LYS A 57 -0.95 -12.36 -9.48
C LYS A 57 -1.52 -13.13 -8.30
N ASN A 58 -2.79 -13.52 -8.43
CA ASN A 58 -3.49 -14.35 -7.45
C ASN A 58 -3.52 -13.73 -6.04
N ILE A 59 -3.68 -12.41 -5.97
CA ILE A 59 -3.84 -11.71 -4.68
C ILE A 59 -5.28 -11.93 -4.22
N PHE A 60 -5.47 -12.73 -3.18
CA PHE A 60 -6.80 -12.91 -2.58
C PHE A 60 -7.18 -11.64 -1.82
N PHE A 61 -8.35 -11.07 -2.13
CA PHE A 61 -8.87 -9.88 -1.45
C PHE A 61 -9.94 -10.22 -0.40
N VAL A 62 -10.21 -11.52 -0.20
CA VAL A 62 -11.07 -12.07 0.84
C VAL A 62 -10.27 -13.16 1.58
N PRO A 63 -10.22 -13.14 2.91
CA PRO A 63 -9.34 -14.02 3.68
C PRO A 63 -9.71 -15.49 3.60
N ASN A 64 -11.01 -15.79 3.54
CA ASN A 64 -11.55 -17.14 3.33
C ASN A 64 -12.22 -17.19 1.96
N ALA A 65 -11.41 -17.11 0.90
CA ALA A 65 -11.94 -17.17 -0.46
C ALA A 65 -12.55 -18.56 -0.73
N GLU A 66 -13.88 -18.67 -0.60
CA GLU A 66 -14.65 -19.89 -0.89
C GLU A 66 -14.60 -20.23 -2.38
N ASP A 67 -14.52 -19.22 -3.24
CA ASP A 67 -14.48 -19.36 -4.69
C ASP A 67 -13.19 -18.79 -5.28
N ARG A 68 -12.10 -19.52 -5.02
CA ARG A 68 -10.72 -19.11 -5.33
C ARG A 68 -10.45 -18.77 -6.81
N PRO A 69 -11.11 -19.37 -7.82
CA PRO A 69 -10.97 -18.95 -9.22
C PRO A 69 -11.54 -17.57 -9.55
N TYR A 70 -12.36 -16.98 -8.68
CA TYR A 70 -13.03 -15.70 -8.94
C TYR A 70 -12.70 -14.63 -7.88
N GLN A 71 -12.23 -15.02 -6.71
CA GLN A 71 -11.96 -14.12 -5.57
C GLN A 71 -10.47 -13.73 -5.46
N TYR A 72 -9.82 -13.43 -6.59
CA TYR A 72 -8.47 -12.89 -6.62
C TYR A 72 -8.34 -11.71 -7.58
N LEU A 73 -7.30 -10.92 -7.37
CA LEU A 73 -6.92 -9.79 -8.21
C LEU A 73 -5.52 -9.99 -8.79
N ASN A 74 -5.31 -9.46 -10.00
CA ASN A 74 -3.99 -9.26 -10.59
C ASN A 74 -3.72 -7.75 -10.69
N ILE A 75 -2.51 -7.31 -10.32
CA ILE A 75 -2.10 -5.90 -10.34
C ILE A 75 -0.83 -5.75 -11.19
N CYS A 76 -0.80 -4.73 -12.07
CA CYS A 76 0.35 -4.42 -12.93
C CYS A 76 0.78 -2.95 -12.73
N THR A 77 2.04 -2.69 -12.38
CA THR A 77 2.50 -1.36 -11.90
C THR A 77 3.37 -0.58 -12.90
N LYS A 78 2.96 -0.49 -14.18
CA LYS A 78 3.75 0.18 -15.23
C LYS A 78 4.17 1.61 -14.90
N LEU A 79 3.20 2.48 -14.59
CA LEU A 79 3.42 3.92 -14.45
C LEU A 79 4.43 4.21 -13.34
N VAL A 80 4.23 3.59 -12.17
CA VAL A 80 5.13 3.70 -11.02
C VAL A 80 6.54 3.18 -11.35
N ASN A 81 6.65 2.06 -12.08
CA ASN A 81 7.95 1.54 -12.51
C ASN A 81 8.73 2.49 -13.42
N GLN A 82 8.04 3.41 -14.11
CA GLN A 82 8.64 4.44 -14.97
C GLN A 82 8.89 5.76 -14.23
N GLY A 83 8.65 5.81 -12.91
CA GLY A 83 8.85 7.01 -12.08
C GLY A 83 7.67 7.98 -12.06
N TYR A 84 6.53 7.64 -12.66
CA TYR A 84 5.32 8.45 -12.56
C TYR A 84 4.64 8.26 -11.21
N SER A 85 4.10 9.35 -10.66
CA SER A 85 3.17 9.29 -9.54
C SER A 85 1.82 8.78 -10.04
N ALA A 86 1.29 7.74 -9.40
CA ALA A 86 -0.04 7.19 -9.69
C ALA A 86 -0.77 6.95 -8.37
N ASP A 87 -1.95 7.53 -8.23
CA ASP A 87 -2.87 7.25 -7.12
C ASP A 87 -3.82 6.12 -7.54
N TYR A 88 -3.70 4.97 -6.89
CA TYR A 88 -4.53 3.79 -7.15
C TYR A 88 -5.13 3.30 -5.85
N GLN A 89 -6.46 3.28 -5.79
CA GLN A 89 -7.21 2.82 -4.64
C GLN A 89 -8.31 1.84 -5.10
N PRO A 90 -8.27 0.56 -4.66
CA PRO A 90 -9.36 -0.36 -4.93
C PRO A 90 -10.58 0.05 -4.10
N ALA A 91 -11.66 0.48 -4.78
CA ALA A 91 -12.90 0.85 -4.13
C ALA A 91 -13.54 -0.38 -3.45
N ARG A 92 -13.44 -0.45 -2.12
CA ARG A 92 -14.01 -1.55 -1.33
C ARG A 92 -15.54 -1.48 -1.31
N ASN A 93 -16.18 -2.64 -1.35
CA ASN A 93 -17.64 -2.78 -1.23
C ASN A 93 -18.43 -1.95 -2.29
N ARG A 94 -17.88 -1.81 -3.49
CA ARG A 94 -18.53 -1.15 -4.63
C ARG A 94 -18.70 -2.16 -5.77
N GLY A 95 -19.83 -2.07 -6.49
CA GLY A 95 -20.06 -2.84 -7.71
C GLY A 95 -19.22 -2.34 -8.89
N HIS A 96 -19.24 -3.07 -10.00
CA HIS A 96 -18.55 -2.71 -11.26
C HIS A 96 -19.11 -1.46 -11.94
N ARG A 97 -18.89 -0.26 -11.39
CA ARG A 97 -19.22 1.03 -12.01
C ARG A 97 -18.16 2.08 -11.69
N GLY A 98 -18.29 3.27 -12.29
CA GLY A 98 -17.46 4.45 -12.02
C GLY A 98 -18.20 5.52 -11.21
N ASP A 99 -17.56 6.67 -11.06
CA ASP A 99 -18.12 7.94 -10.56
C ASP A 99 -18.68 7.94 -9.13
N TYR A 100 -18.31 6.95 -8.31
CA TYR A 100 -18.75 6.88 -6.90
C TYR A 100 -18.08 7.92 -5.98
N ASN A 101 -16.96 8.50 -6.41
CA ASN A 101 -16.06 9.34 -5.61
C ASN A 101 -15.64 10.62 -6.38
N LEU A 102 -16.59 11.28 -7.06
CA LEU A 102 -16.29 12.47 -7.88
C LEU A 102 -15.66 13.62 -7.08
N ASP A 103 -16.06 13.85 -5.84
CA ASP A 103 -15.49 14.91 -5.00
C ASP A 103 -13.98 14.71 -4.77
N GLU A 104 -13.57 13.48 -4.49
CA GLU A 104 -12.16 13.10 -4.32
C GLU A 104 -11.40 13.19 -5.65
N ALA A 105 -12.01 12.72 -6.74
CA ALA A 105 -11.42 12.79 -8.07
C ALA A 105 -11.18 14.24 -8.52
N PHE A 106 -12.15 15.13 -8.30
CA PHE A 106 -12.02 16.55 -8.64
C PHE A 106 -11.05 17.28 -7.69
N ALA A 107 -11.03 16.93 -6.40
CA ALA A 107 -10.02 17.46 -5.47
C ALA A 107 -8.60 17.05 -5.90
N TRP A 108 -8.41 15.81 -6.33
CA TRP A 108 -7.14 15.34 -6.88
C TRP A 108 -6.76 16.10 -8.16
N LEU A 109 -7.68 16.26 -9.12
CA LEU A 109 -7.43 17.04 -10.34
C LEU A 109 -7.03 18.49 -10.04
N ALA A 110 -7.74 19.14 -9.11
CA ALA A 110 -7.44 20.51 -8.69
C ALA A 110 -6.05 20.65 -8.02
N SER A 111 -5.51 19.56 -7.49
CA SER A 111 -4.18 19.55 -6.87
C SER A 111 -3.02 19.51 -7.87
N ILE A 112 -3.29 19.20 -9.15
CA ILE A 112 -2.24 19.02 -10.17
C ILE A 112 -1.74 20.41 -10.65
N PRO A 113 -0.46 20.76 -10.41
CA PRO A 113 0.06 22.06 -10.80
C PRO A 113 0.01 22.27 -12.33
N GLY A 114 -0.51 23.42 -12.76
CA GLY A 114 -0.57 23.80 -14.17
C GLY A 114 -1.71 23.14 -14.97
N LEU A 115 -2.55 22.32 -14.33
CA LEU A 115 -3.77 21.83 -14.95
C LEU A 115 -4.80 22.98 -15.01
N SER A 116 -5.23 23.33 -16.22
CA SER A 116 -6.35 24.26 -16.46
C SER A 116 -7.21 23.70 -17.58
N GLU A 117 -8.52 23.84 -17.46
CA GLU A 117 -9.44 23.51 -18.55
C GLU A 117 -9.17 24.47 -19.71
N LYS A 118 -8.93 23.92 -20.89
CA LYS A 118 -8.98 24.70 -22.12
C LYS A 118 -10.43 24.71 -22.59
N GLU A 119 -11.05 25.88 -22.53
CA GLU A 119 -12.34 26.16 -23.18
C GLU A 119 -12.18 26.20 -24.71
#